data_AF-A0A7W0PR72-F1
#
_entry.id   AF-A0A7W0PR72-F1
#
_cell.length_a   1.000
_cell.length_b   1.000
_cell.length_c   1.000
_cell.angle_alpha   90.00
_cell.angle_beta   90.00
_cell.angle_gamma   90.00
#
_symmetry.space_group_name_H-M   'P 1'
#
loop_
_entity.id
_entity.type
_entity.pdbx_description
1 polymer ?
#
loop_
_entity_poly.entity_id
_entity_poly.type
_entity_poly.pdbx_seq_one_letter_code
_entity_poly.pdbx_strand_id
1 'polypeptide(L)'
;MTGTNIAQRQTRWDRFLYWSNRFHQWEEFDEKERDYKLTVAGRLQDARRALGNGDSSWLDTLTFAVTAKPNNLTNWRATQPFLTWCKAEPEHARLAFQLLWNEDNSIPQRMDEFADVVATSGRTILIAEVSFVHMGMDPNAFPMYRATPVERAMDLTGYPEPKEAGIKSGEIGKRYDHFLRFLDIMLKRASESGIHFRDRLDAQSAAWVVTQWGPVDTWPEPDKQAFLEYQGHAAMRTDSWLSQ
;
A
#
# COMPACT_ATOMS: atom_id res chain seq x y z
N MET A 1 18.51 -17.50 25.77
CA MET A 1 17.11 -17.98 25.94
C MET A 1 16.24 -16.78 25.65
N THR A 2 15.47 -16.70 24.58
CA THR A 2 14.44 -17.63 24.13
C THR A 2 14.32 -17.63 22.61
N GLY A 3 14.57 -18.78 21.99
CA GLY A 3 13.94 -19.11 20.71
C GLY A 3 12.45 -19.24 21.00
N THR A 4 11.72 -18.13 20.80
CA THR A 4 10.30 -18.09 21.10
C THR A 4 9.60 -18.94 20.05
N ASN A 5 9.13 -20.09 20.51
CA ASN A 5 8.51 -21.16 19.75
C ASN A 5 7.36 -20.62 18.89
N ILE A 6 7.62 -20.30 17.63
CA ILE A 6 6.59 -19.88 16.65
C ILE A 6 5.52 -20.96 16.52
N ALA A 7 5.86 -22.23 16.80
CA ALA A 7 4.92 -23.35 16.78
C ALA A 7 3.85 -23.28 17.89
N GLN A 8 3.96 -22.38 18.88
CA GLN A 8 2.93 -22.16 19.90
C GLN A 8 1.95 -21.02 19.57
N ARG A 9 2.14 -20.29 18.47
CA ARG A 9 1.19 -19.26 18.00
C ARG A 9 0.06 -19.92 17.20
N GLN A 10 -1.14 -19.99 17.79
CA GLN A 10 -2.22 -20.88 17.34
C GLN A 10 -2.85 -20.50 15.99
N THR A 11 -2.79 -19.23 15.56
CA THR A 11 -3.43 -18.80 14.29
C THR A 11 -2.46 -18.25 13.25
N ARG A 12 -2.91 -18.21 11.98
CA ARG A 12 -2.18 -17.56 10.87
C ARG A 12 -1.90 -16.08 11.17
N TRP A 13 -2.87 -15.40 11.78
CA TRP A 13 -2.75 -14.01 12.21
C TRP A 13 -1.66 -13.81 13.27
N ASP A 14 -1.58 -14.68 14.28
CA ASP A 14 -0.58 -14.54 15.34
C ASP A 14 0.86 -14.65 14.82
N ARG A 15 1.06 -15.51 13.80
CA ARG A 15 2.35 -15.66 13.12
C ARG A 15 2.66 -14.45 12.23
N PHE A 16 1.68 -13.91 11.51
CA PHE A 16 1.89 -12.71 10.71
C PHE A 16 2.21 -11.49 11.58
N LEU A 17 1.46 -11.30 12.66
CA LEU A 17 1.68 -10.23 13.62
C LEU A 17 3.00 -10.38 14.39
N TYR A 18 3.47 -11.61 14.61
CA TYR A 18 4.80 -11.85 15.15
C TYR A 18 5.87 -11.14 14.32
N TRP A 19 5.95 -11.49 13.04
CA TRP A 19 6.97 -11.00 12.15
C TRP A 19 6.79 -9.51 11.86
N SER A 20 5.53 -9.08 11.71
CA SER A 20 5.19 -7.66 11.57
C SER A 20 5.74 -6.85 12.75
N ASN A 21 5.56 -7.31 13.99
CA ASN A 21 6.09 -6.64 15.17
C ASN A 21 7.62 -6.72 15.25
N ARG A 22 8.23 -7.86 14.87
CA ARG A 22 9.70 -8.00 14.83
C ARG A 22 10.36 -6.99 13.89
N PHE A 23 9.76 -6.73 12.73
CA PHE A 23 10.22 -5.65 11.85
C PHE A 23 9.91 -4.26 12.39
N HIS A 24 8.70 -4.05 12.94
CA HIS A 24 8.31 -2.73 13.47
C HIS A 24 9.18 -2.27 14.65
N GLN A 25 9.70 -3.22 15.44
CA GLN A 25 10.64 -2.96 16.54
C GLN A 25 12.11 -2.78 16.08
N TRP A 26 12.40 -2.99 14.80
CA TRP A 26 13.75 -2.75 14.29
C TRP A 26 14.01 -1.25 14.19
N GLU A 27 15.17 -0.82 14.67
CA GLU A 27 15.52 0.60 14.80
C GLU A 27 15.47 1.38 13.48
N GLU A 28 15.74 0.74 12.34
CA GLU A 28 15.71 1.38 11.03
C GLU A 28 14.32 1.30 10.35
N PHE A 29 13.29 0.73 11.00
CA PHE A 29 11.97 0.58 10.38
C PHE A 29 11.41 1.92 9.89
N ASP A 30 11.49 2.97 10.72
CA ASP A 30 10.98 4.28 10.36
C ASP A 30 11.75 4.90 9.19
N GLU A 31 13.08 4.88 9.26
CA GLU A 31 13.94 5.39 8.19
C GLU A 31 13.67 4.68 6.85
N LYS A 32 13.58 3.34 6.89
CA LYS A 32 13.49 2.53 5.66
C LYS A 32 12.10 2.43 5.08
N GLU A 33 11.04 2.53 5.89
CA GLU A 33 9.69 2.23 5.44
C GLU A 33 8.68 3.34 5.67
N ARG A 34 8.93 4.30 6.57
CA ARG A 34 7.95 5.34 6.92
C ARG A 34 8.36 6.72 6.45
N ASP A 35 9.56 7.18 6.79
CA ASP A 35 9.98 8.58 6.64
C ASP A 35 9.95 9.04 5.19
N TYR A 36 10.43 8.20 4.29
CA TYR A 36 10.44 8.52 2.87
C TYR A 36 9.01 8.56 2.29
N LYS A 37 8.09 7.71 2.78
CA LYS A 37 6.68 7.68 2.35
C LYS A 37 5.97 8.97 2.79
N LEU A 38 6.22 9.40 4.02
CA LEU A 38 5.71 10.68 4.54
C LEU A 38 6.30 11.87 3.77
N THR A 39 7.59 11.82 3.42
CA THR A 39 8.22 12.86 2.58
C THR A 39 7.55 12.96 1.21
N VAL A 40 7.27 11.82 0.57
CA VAL A 40 6.58 11.78 -0.73
C VAL A 40 5.12 12.25 -0.60
N ALA A 41 4.42 11.82 0.46
CA ALA A 41 3.06 12.25 0.74
C ALA A 41 2.96 13.76 0.97
N GLY A 42 3.92 14.37 1.68
CA GLY A 42 3.98 15.82 1.87
C GLY A 42 4.03 16.58 0.56
N ARG A 43 4.78 16.08 -0.43
CA ARG A 43 4.82 16.68 -1.78
C ARG A 43 3.51 16.50 -2.55
N LEU A 44 2.83 15.37 -2.37
CA LEU A 44 1.49 15.17 -2.92
C LEU A 44 0.46 16.11 -2.26
N GLN A 45 0.59 16.36 -0.96
CA GLN A 45 -0.23 17.35 -0.24
C GLN A 45 0.01 18.77 -0.77
N ASP A 46 1.27 19.12 -1.10
CA ASP A 46 1.58 20.40 -1.74
C ASP A 46 0.94 20.51 -3.12
N ALA A 47 0.97 19.44 -3.92
CA ALA A 47 0.28 19.40 -5.22
C ALA A 47 -1.24 19.54 -5.06
N ARG A 48 -1.82 18.87 -4.06
CA ARG A 48 -3.24 19.01 -3.70
C ARG A 48 -3.60 20.44 -3.32
N ARG A 49 -2.77 21.08 -2.49
CA ARG A 49 -2.97 22.47 -2.07
C ARG A 49 -2.90 23.44 -3.25
N ALA A 50 -1.90 23.29 -4.12
CA ALA A 50 -1.76 24.10 -5.32
C ALA A 50 -2.99 23.96 -6.23
N LEU A 51 -3.44 22.73 -6.49
CA LEU A 51 -4.64 22.47 -7.28
C LEU A 51 -5.90 23.06 -6.66
N GLY A 52 -6.10 22.89 -5.34
CA GLY A 52 -7.25 23.42 -4.62
C GLY A 52 -7.31 24.94 -4.59
N ASN A 53 -6.15 25.60 -4.60
CA ASN A 53 -6.04 27.06 -4.67
C ASN A 53 -6.15 27.61 -6.10
N GLY A 54 -6.26 26.75 -7.12
CA GLY A 54 -6.23 27.15 -8.53
C GLY A 54 -4.88 27.68 -9.00
N ASP A 55 -3.78 27.30 -8.33
CA ASP A 55 -2.42 27.71 -8.72
C ASP A 55 -1.99 27.00 -9.99
N SER A 56 -1.55 27.76 -11.00
CA SER A 56 -0.96 27.25 -12.24
C SER A 56 0.22 26.30 -12.04
N SER A 57 0.91 26.36 -10.89
CA SER A 57 2.07 25.51 -10.59
C SER A 57 1.72 24.07 -10.18
N TRP A 58 0.44 23.71 -10.03
CA TRP A 58 0.03 22.42 -9.48
C TRP A 58 0.62 21.21 -10.23
N LEU A 59 0.76 21.30 -11.56
CA LEU A 59 1.37 20.25 -12.38
C LEU A 59 2.87 20.09 -12.13
N ASP A 60 3.58 21.19 -11.89
CA ASP A 60 5.00 21.16 -11.57
C ASP A 60 5.20 20.57 -10.18
N THR A 61 4.37 20.95 -9.21
CA THR A 61 4.38 20.37 -7.86
C THR A 61 4.06 18.87 -7.89
N LEU A 62 3.07 18.43 -8.68
CA LEU A 62 2.76 17.02 -8.88
C LEU A 62 3.93 16.27 -9.54
N THR A 63 4.50 16.83 -10.60
CA THR A 63 5.65 16.24 -11.30
C THR A 63 6.81 16.06 -10.34
N PHE A 64 7.08 17.05 -9.49
CA PHE A 64 8.11 16.97 -8.45
C PHE A 64 7.81 15.88 -7.43
N ALA A 65 6.57 15.78 -6.92
CA ALA A 65 6.15 14.75 -5.98
C ALA A 65 6.39 13.33 -6.54
N VAL A 66 6.14 13.12 -7.83
CA VAL A 66 6.28 11.83 -8.51
C VAL A 66 7.75 11.49 -8.84
N THR A 67 8.56 12.47 -9.22
CA THR A 67 9.89 12.20 -9.81
C THR A 67 11.05 12.42 -8.85
N ALA A 68 10.90 13.26 -7.83
CA ALA A 68 11.98 13.57 -6.92
C ALA A 68 12.26 12.41 -5.95
N LYS A 69 13.56 12.17 -5.69
CA LYS A 69 13.97 11.29 -4.58
C LYS A 69 13.38 11.80 -3.26
N PRO A 70 12.96 10.92 -2.33
CA PRO A 70 13.23 9.48 -2.27
C PRO A 70 12.12 8.58 -2.85
N ASN A 71 11.28 9.03 -3.80
CA ASN A 71 10.16 8.21 -4.27
C ASN A 71 10.61 6.85 -4.86
N ASN A 72 10.28 5.77 -4.16
CA ASN A 72 10.43 4.37 -4.61
C ASN A 72 9.08 3.62 -4.65
N LEU A 73 7.98 4.31 -4.30
CA LEU A 73 6.64 3.73 -4.18
C LEU A 73 6.10 3.26 -5.53
N THR A 74 6.42 4.03 -6.56
CA THR A 74 5.97 3.83 -7.93
C THR A 74 7.14 3.57 -8.88
N ASN A 75 6.92 2.72 -9.88
CA ASN A 75 7.88 2.53 -10.97
C ASN A 75 7.75 3.67 -11.99
N TRP A 76 8.87 4.28 -12.40
CA TRP A 76 8.87 5.37 -13.40
C TRP A 76 8.20 4.97 -14.72
N ARG A 77 8.21 3.69 -15.09
CA ARG A 77 7.53 3.19 -16.30
C ARG A 77 6.01 3.30 -16.21
N ALA A 78 5.45 3.27 -15.01
CA ALA A 78 4.03 3.52 -14.78
C ALA A 78 3.73 5.02 -14.70
N THR A 79 4.54 5.76 -13.93
CA THR A 79 4.25 7.18 -13.67
C THR A 79 4.57 8.12 -14.83
N GLN A 80 5.53 7.78 -15.69
CA GLN A 80 5.89 8.63 -16.82
C GLN A 80 4.73 8.78 -17.81
N PRO A 81 4.06 7.69 -18.28
CA PRO A 81 2.84 7.82 -19.06
C PRO A 81 1.75 8.65 -18.38
N PHE A 82 1.55 8.48 -17.06
CA PHE A 82 0.55 9.23 -16.29
C PHE A 82 0.85 10.74 -16.27
N LEU A 83 2.09 11.14 -16.00
CA LEU A 83 2.51 12.54 -16.04
C LEU A 83 2.43 13.14 -17.45
N THR A 84 2.75 12.36 -18.49
CA THR A 84 2.59 12.80 -19.88
C THR A 84 1.13 13.12 -20.18
N TRP A 85 0.19 12.29 -19.72
CA TRP A 85 -1.24 12.58 -19.85
C TRP A 85 -1.65 13.83 -19.08
N CYS A 86 -1.22 13.99 -17.82
CA CYS A 86 -1.54 15.18 -17.03
C CYS A 86 -1.11 16.49 -17.72
N LYS A 87 0.02 16.46 -18.44
CA LYS A 87 0.53 17.61 -19.20
C LYS A 87 -0.21 17.83 -20.53
N ALA A 88 -0.63 16.75 -21.20
CA ALA A 88 -1.36 16.84 -22.45
C ALA A 88 -2.82 17.30 -22.25
N GLU A 89 -3.44 16.91 -21.14
CA GLU A 89 -4.85 17.16 -20.82
C GLU A 89 -5.03 17.73 -19.40
N PRO A 90 -4.50 18.94 -19.12
CA PRO A 90 -4.44 19.49 -17.76
C PRO A 90 -5.82 19.66 -17.10
N GLU A 91 -6.87 20.01 -17.87
CA GLU A 91 -8.22 20.18 -17.32
C GLU A 91 -8.88 18.83 -16.96
N HIS A 92 -8.69 17.79 -17.77
CA HIS A 92 -9.18 16.44 -17.44
C HIS A 92 -8.44 15.88 -16.23
N ALA A 93 -7.12 16.09 -16.17
CA ALA A 93 -6.34 15.70 -15.00
C ALA A 93 -6.79 16.44 -13.75
N ARG A 94 -7.00 17.77 -13.84
CA ARG A 94 -7.53 18.57 -12.72
C ARG A 94 -8.87 18.02 -12.22
N LEU A 95 -9.81 17.73 -13.13
CA LEU A 95 -11.09 17.13 -12.78
C LEU A 95 -10.91 15.78 -12.05
N ALA A 96 -10.07 14.89 -12.58
CA ALA A 96 -9.80 13.59 -11.95
C ALA A 96 -9.31 13.78 -10.50
N PHE A 97 -8.30 14.63 -10.29
CA PHE A 97 -7.77 14.91 -8.95
C PHE A 97 -8.82 15.53 -8.01
N GLN A 98 -9.69 16.41 -8.50
CA GLN A 98 -10.79 16.97 -7.71
C GLN A 98 -11.76 15.88 -7.22
N LEU A 99 -12.12 14.93 -8.09
CA LEU A 99 -12.97 13.79 -7.73
C LEU A 99 -12.28 12.86 -6.72
N LEU A 100 -10.99 12.56 -6.94
CA LEU A 100 -10.22 11.71 -6.03
C LEU A 100 -10.09 12.29 -4.62
N TRP A 101 -9.98 13.61 -4.52
CA TRP A 101 -9.76 14.33 -3.25
C TRP A 101 -11.04 14.93 -2.66
N ASN A 102 -12.20 14.58 -3.21
CA ASN A 102 -13.49 15.01 -2.71
C ASN A 102 -13.84 14.30 -1.39
N GLU A 103 -13.79 15.02 -0.27
CA GLU A 103 -14.04 14.49 1.07
C GLU A 103 -15.50 14.04 1.29
N ASP A 104 -16.44 14.52 0.48
CA ASP A 104 -17.87 14.17 0.59
C ASP A 104 -18.19 12.77 0.02
N ASN A 105 -17.34 12.26 -0.89
CA ASN A 105 -17.55 10.96 -1.53
C ASN A 105 -16.97 9.81 -0.71
N SER A 106 -17.50 8.60 -0.88
CA SER A 106 -16.89 7.40 -0.30
C SER A 106 -15.55 7.06 -0.97
N ILE A 107 -14.65 6.35 -0.28
CA ILE A 107 -13.35 5.98 -0.85
C ILE A 107 -13.49 5.19 -2.17
N PRO A 108 -14.34 4.14 -2.27
CA PRO A 108 -14.54 3.45 -3.55
C PRO A 108 -14.94 4.40 -4.67
N GLN A 109 -15.90 5.28 -4.39
CA GLN A 109 -16.39 6.25 -5.36
C GLN A 109 -15.30 7.21 -5.83
N ARG A 110 -14.47 7.76 -4.92
CA ARG A 110 -13.34 8.64 -5.29
C ARG A 110 -12.37 7.94 -6.24
N MET A 111 -12.05 6.67 -5.97
CA MET A 111 -11.12 5.89 -6.77
C MET A 111 -11.70 5.59 -8.16
N ASP A 112 -12.95 5.15 -8.21
CA ASP A 112 -13.65 4.78 -9.45
C ASP A 112 -13.87 6.03 -10.33
N GLU A 113 -14.36 7.14 -9.76
CA GLU A 113 -14.55 8.41 -10.48
C GLU A 113 -13.24 8.96 -11.06
N PHE A 114 -12.13 8.86 -10.33
CA PHE A 114 -10.82 9.23 -10.86
C PHE A 114 -10.44 8.39 -12.08
N ALA A 115 -10.62 7.06 -12.00
CA ALA A 115 -10.27 6.17 -13.09
C ALA A 115 -11.19 6.32 -14.30
N ASP A 116 -12.47 6.62 -14.09
CA ASP A 116 -13.42 6.89 -15.17
C ASP A 116 -12.99 8.11 -15.98
N VAL A 117 -12.55 9.19 -15.33
CA VAL A 117 -12.01 10.36 -16.04
C VAL A 117 -10.76 9.99 -16.84
N VAL A 118 -9.83 9.22 -16.26
CA VAL A 118 -8.61 8.78 -16.98
C VAL A 118 -8.97 7.88 -18.17
N ALA A 119 -10.00 7.05 -18.05
CA ALA A 119 -10.49 6.17 -19.12
C ALA A 119 -11.07 6.96 -20.30
N THR A 120 -11.66 8.14 -20.08
CA THR A 120 -12.14 8.99 -21.18
C THR A 120 -11.02 9.44 -22.13
N SER A 121 -9.77 9.51 -21.66
CA SER A 121 -8.58 9.79 -22.47
C SER A 121 -7.99 8.53 -23.13
N GLY A 122 -8.72 7.41 -23.12
CA GLY A 122 -8.30 6.13 -23.70
C GLY A 122 -7.22 5.41 -22.90
N ARG A 123 -7.06 5.76 -21.61
CA ARG A 123 -6.01 5.22 -20.74
C ARG A 123 -6.59 4.36 -19.63
N THR A 124 -5.96 3.23 -19.37
CA THR A 124 -6.18 2.48 -18.12
C THR A 124 -5.23 2.99 -17.05
N ILE A 125 -5.72 3.13 -15.82
CA ILE A 125 -4.89 3.45 -14.65
C ILE A 125 -4.92 2.30 -13.64
N LEU A 126 -3.77 2.04 -13.02
CA LEU A 126 -3.66 0.98 -12.01
C LEU A 126 -4.05 1.52 -10.63
N ILE A 127 -4.66 0.67 -9.81
CA ILE A 127 -4.93 0.94 -8.38
C ILE A 127 -3.68 1.43 -7.63
N ALA A 128 -2.49 0.98 -8.02
CA ALA A 128 -1.22 1.42 -7.44
C ALA A 128 -0.95 2.91 -7.72
N GLU A 129 -1.29 3.40 -8.90
CA GLU A 129 -1.13 4.80 -9.28
C GLU A 129 -2.18 5.67 -8.57
N VAL A 130 -3.44 5.25 -8.56
CA VAL A 130 -4.53 5.98 -7.90
C VAL A 130 -4.30 6.07 -6.39
N SER A 131 -3.97 4.95 -5.72
CA SER A 131 -3.70 4.96 -4.28
C SER A 131 -2.44 5.74 -3.91
N PHE A 132 -1.43 5.79 -4.78
CA PHE A 132 -0.26 6.64 -4.59
C PHE A 132 -0.66 8.11 -4.55
N VAL A 133 -1.40 8.61 -5.54
CA VAL A 133 -1.82 10.02 -5.53
C VAL A 133 -2.85 10.31 -4.42
N HIS A 134 -3.62 9.31 -3.98
CA HIS A 134 -4.58 9.44 -2.88
C HIS A 134 -3.90 9.68 -1.52
N MET A 135 -2.63 9.27 -1.33
CA MET A 135 -1.83 9.62 -0.15
C MET A 135 -1.71 11.14 0.06
N GLY A 136 -1.92 11.95 -0.98
CA GLY A 136 -1.99 13.41 -0.88
C GLY A 136 -3.16 13.94 -0.01
N MET A 137 -4.15 13.11 0.34
CA MET A 137 -5.15 13.47 1.34
C MET A 137 -4.62 13.26 2.75
N ASP A 138 -4.25 12.02 3.07
CA ASP A 138 -3.68 11.63 4.35
C ASP A 138 -2.95 10.28 4.17
N PRO A 139 -1.60 10.23 4.23
CA PRO A 139 -0.87 8.98 4.06
C PRO A 139 -1.10 7.98 5.21
N ASN A 140 -1.53 8.43 6.39
CA ASN A 140 -1.78 7.59 7.54
C ASN A 140 -3.14 6.89 7.45
N ALA A 141 -4.09 7.48 6.69
CA ALA A 141 -5.41 6.91 6.44
C ALA A 141 -5.49 6.17 5.09
N PHE A 142 -4.73 6.63 4.08
CA PHE A 142 -4.80 6.18 2.69
C PHE A 142 -3.42 5.76 2.16
N PRO A 143 -2.75 4.76 2.77
CA PRO A 143 -1.45 4.32 2.29
C PRO A 143 -1.55 3.70 0.88
N MET A 144 -0.42 3.68 0.17
CA MET A 144 -0.35 3.12 -1.18
C MET A 144 -0.68 1.62 -1.20
N TYR A 145 -1.41 1.20 -2.24
CA TYR A 145 -1.66 -0.19 -2.57
C TYR A 145 -0.65 -0.74 -3.59
N ARG A 146 -0.17 -1.97 -3.36
CA ARG A 146 0.59 -2.75 -4.34
C ARG A 146 0.10 -4.20 -4.30
N ALA A 147 -0.30 -4.73 -5.46
CA ALA A 147 -1.03 -6.00 -5.54
C ALA A 147 -0.26 -7.17 -4.91
N THR A 148 0.95 -7.45 -5.39
CA THR A 148 1.75 -8.60 -4.91
C THR A 148 1.95 -8.66 -3.39
N PRO A 149 2.44 -7.62 -2.70
CA PRO A 149 2.58 -7.68 -1.24
C PRO A 149 1.25 -7.74 -0.50
N VAL A 150 0.21 -7.05 -0.99
CA VAL A 150 -1.12 -7.07 -0.36
C VAL A 150 -1.75 -8.45 -0.46
N GLU A 151 -1.78 -9.03 -1.66
CA GLU A 151 -2.34 -10.37 -1.91
C GLU A 151 -1.55 -11.43 -1.11
N ARG A 152 -0.22 -11.34 -1.06
CA ARG A 152 0.62 -12.22 -0.25
C ARG A 152 0.37 -12.08 1.25
N ALA A 153 0.12 -10.86 1.76
CA ALA A 153 -0.21 -10.64 3.16
C ALA A 153 -1.60 -11.19 3.51
N MET A 154 -2.58 -11.02 2.62
CA MET A 154 -3.92 -11.60 2.75
C MET A 154 -3.86 -13.13 2.78
N ASP A 155 -3.10 -13.76 1.87
CA ASP A 155 -2.88 -15.20 1.96
C ASP A 155 -2.23 -15.53 3.30
N LEU A 156 -1.05 -15.02 3.65
CA LEU A 156 -0.34 -15.38 4.89
C LEU A 156 -1.20 -15.32 6.16
N THR A 157 -2.11 -14.36 6.24
CA THR A 157 -3.07 -14.19 7.35
C THR A 157 -4.34 -15.05 7.24
N GLY A 158 -4.67 -15.53 6.04
CA GLY A 158 -5.93 -16.18 5.70
C GLY A 158 -7.10 -15.21 5.59
N TYR A 159 -6.81 -13.93 5.34
CA TYR A 159 -7.82 -12.96 4.98
C TYR A 159 -8.29 -13.23 3.54
N PRO A 160 -9.60 -13.17 3.25
CA PRO A 160 -10.10 -13.44 1.90
C PRO A 160 -9.43 -12.53 0.86
N GLU A 161 -8.91 -13.12 -0.21
CA GLU A 161 -8.43 -12.35 -1.36
C GLU A 161 -9.62 -11.62 -2.03
N PRO A 162 -9.39 -10.52 -2.78
CA PRO A 162 -10.47 -9.78 -3.43
C PRO A 162 -11.41 -10.67 -4.26
N LYS A 163 -10.86 -11.65 -5.00
CA LYS A 163 -11.64 -12.60 -5.81
C LYS A 163 -12.58 -13.47 -4.97
N GLU A 164 -12.13 -13.88 -3.78
CA GLU A 164 -12.90 -14.72 -2.84
C GLU A 164 -14.01 -13.91 -2.17
N ALA A 165 -13.79 -12.60 -2.00
CA ALA A 165 -14.79 -11.64 -1.56
C ALA A 165 -15.76 -11.21 -2.69
N GLY A 166 -15.67 -11.79 -3.89
CA GLY A 166 -16.52 -11.47 -5.03
C GLY A 166 -16.18 -10.14 -5.73
N ILE A 167 -15.01 -9.57 -5.45
CA ILE A 167 -14.54 -8.32 -6.05
C ILE A 167 -13.80 -8.62 -7.35
N LYS A 168 -14.25 -8.01 -8.45
CA LYS A 168 -13.70 -8.21 -9.79
C LYS A 168 -12.44 -7.37 -10.00
N SER A 169 -11.61 -7.78 -10.96
CA SER A 169 -10.33 -7.12 -11.26
C SER A 169 -10.46 -5.63 -11.62
N GLY A 170 -11.55 -5.24 -12.30
CA GLY A 170 -11.84 -3.86 -12.70
C GLY A 170 -12.46 -2.97 -11.62
N GLU A 171 -12.85 -3.51 -10.46
CA GLU A 171 -13.48 -2.73 -9.39
C GLU A 171 -12.43 -2.11 -8.47
N ILE A 172 -11.66 -1.15 -8.99
CA ILE A 172 -10.49 -0.61 -8.30
C ILE A 172 -10.84 0.02 -6.94
N GLY A 173 -11.97 0.71 -6.82
CA GLY A 173 -12.42 1.33 -5.58
C GLY A 173 -12.75 0.29 -4.52
N LYS A 174 -13.47 -0.78 -4.88
CA LYS A 174 -13.75 -1.91 -3.97
C LYS A 174 -12.49 -2.64 -3.55
N ARG A 175 -11.54 -2.85 -4.48
CA ARG A 175 -10.26 -3.49 -4.15
C ARG A 175 -9.45 -2.66 -3.15
N TYR A 176 -9.45 -1.33 -3.30
CA TYR A 176 -8.76 -0.45 -2.38
C TYR A 176 -9.44 -0.41 -1.00
N ASP A 177 -10.77 -0.33 -0.95
CA ASP A 177 -11.53 -0.41 0.32
C ASP A 177 -11.30 -1.75 1.03
N HIS A 178 -11.28 -2.86 0.30
CA HIS A 178 -10.95 -4.18 0.85
C HIS A 178 -9.55 -4.23 1.45
N PHE A 179 -8.58 -3.59 0.80
CA PHE A 179 -7.24 -3.43 1.34
C PHE A 179 -7.22 -2.58 2.63
N LEU A 180 -7.94 -1.47 2.69
CA LEU A 180 -8.01 -0.65 3.91
C LEU A 180 -8.66 -1.42 5.06
N ARG A 181 -9.71 -2.21 4.79
CA ARG A 181 -10.33 -3.09 5.80
C ARG A 181 -9.38 -4.17 6.30
N PHE A 182 -8.54 -4.72 5.42
CA PHE A 182 -7.48 -5.64 5.83
C PHE A 182 -6.50 -4.98 6.81
N LEU A 183 -6.06 -3.74 6.52
CA LEU A 183 -5.20 -2.98 7.44
C LEU A 183 -5.91 -2.69 8.77
N ASP A 184 -7.19 -2.32 8.75
CA ASP A 184 -7.97 -2.07 9.99
C ASP A 184 -8.07 -3.32 10.87
N ILE A 185 -8.24 -4.49 10.25
CA ILE A 185 -8.25 -5.77 10.96
C ILE A 185 -6.87 -6.09 11.53
N MET A 186 -5.80 -5.82 10.77
CA MET A 186 -4.43 -5.97 11.25
C MET A 186 -4.16 -5.07 12.46
N LEU A 187 -4.56 -3.79 12.40
CA LEU A 187 -4.44 -2.84 13.51
C LEU A 187 -5.20 -3.32 14.76
N LYS A 188 -6.47 -3.73 14.59
CA LYS A 188 -7.30 -4.23 15.68
C LYS A 188 -6.66 -5.45 16.36
N ARG A 189 -6.25 -6.44 15.57
CA ARG A 189 -5.63 -7.68 16.10
C ARG A 189 -4.26 -7.42 16.73
N ALA A 190 -3.47 -6.51 16.15
CA ALA A 190 -2.20 -6.08 16.73
C ALA A 190 -2.43 -5.49 18.13
N SER A 191 -3.36 -4.55 18.25
CA SER A 191 -3.72 -3.93 19.53
C SER A 191 -4.22 -4.96 20.55
N GLU A 192 -5.07 -5.90 20.15
CA GLU A 192 -5.55 -6.99 21.01
C GLU A 192 -4.42 -7.91 21.49
N SER A 193 -3.30 -7.94 20.76
CA SER A 193 -2.10 -8.73 21.09
C SER A 193 -1.00 -7.90 21.77
N GLY A 194 -1.27 -6.65 22.15
CA GLY A 194 -0.29 -5.75 22.78
C GLY A 194 0.76 -5.18 21.83
N ILE A 195 0.55 -5.28 20.51
CA ILE A 195 1.41 -4.69 19.48
C ILE A 195 0.83 -3.32 19.11
N HIS A 196 1.68 -2.29 19.09
CA HIS A 196 1.24 -0.92 18.82
C HIS A 196 1.74 -0.42 17.47
N PHE A 197 0.91 -0.54 16.43
CA PHE A 197 1.07 0.20 15.19
C PHE A 197 0.39 1.56 15.31
N ARG A 198 1.03 2.62 14.80
CA ARG A 198 0.51 4.00 14.91
C ARG A 198 -0.76 4.22 14.09
N ASP A 199 -0.78 3.68 12.87
CA ASP A 199 -1.81 3.96 11.86
C ASP A 199 -1.77 2.93 10.71
N ARG A 200 -2.60 3.12 9.68
CA ARG A 200 -2.62 2.23 8.51
C ARG A 200 -1.30 2.25 7.74
N LEU A 201 -0.51 3.33 7.80
CA LEU A 201 0.80 3.37 7.15
C LEU A 201 1.80 2.43 7.83
N ASP A 202 1.77 2.31 9.16
CA ASP A 202 2.54 1.30 9.88
C ASP A 202 2.09 -0.11 9.52
N ALA A 203 0.77 -0.37 9.50
CA ALA A 203 0.25 -1.68 9.12
C ALA A 203 0.62 -2.06 7.67
N GLN A 204 0.52 -1.11 6.74
CA GLN A 204 0.93 -1.29 5.35
C GLN A 204 2.43 -1.57 5.24
N SER A 205 3.25 -0.81 5.97
CA SER A 205 4.70 -0.95 5.96
C SER A 205 5.15 -2.28 6.57
N ALA A 206 4.52 -2.70 7.67
CA ALA A 206 4.77 -4.00 8.29
C ALA A 206 4.36 -5.17 7.36
N ALA A 207 3.20 -5.06 6.69
CA ALA A 207 2.79 -6.04 5.69
C ALA A 207 3.75 -6.08 4.48
N TRP A 208 4.27 -4.93 4.07
CA TRP A 208 5.25 -4.84 3.00
C TRP A 208 6.55 -5.57 3.36
N VAL A 209 7.20 -5.25 4.48
CA VAL A 209 8.47 -5.89 4.86
C VAL A 209 8.33 -7.38 5.11
N VAL A 210 7.25 -7.82 5.76
CA VAL A 210 7.00 -9.25 5.99
C VAL A 210 6.86 -10.02 4.67
N THR A 211 6.39 -9.39 3.60
CA THR A 211 6.12 -10.08 2.33
C THR A 211 7.22 -9.90 1.27
N GLN A 212 7.98 -8.80 1.33
CA GLN A 212 8.92 -8.41 0.28
C GLN A 212 10.39 -8.49 0.71
N TRP A 213 10.68 -8.40 2.01
CA TRP A 213 12.06 -8.35 2.49
C TRP A 213 12.55 -9.73 2.92
N GLY A 214 13.87 -9.88 2.94
CA GLY A 214 14.54 -10.93 3.70
C GLY A 214 14.59 -10.58 5.20
N PRO A 215 15.09 -11.51 6.04
CA PRO A 215 15.25 -11.23 7.46
C PRO A 215 16.28 -10.12 7.68
N VAL A 216 16.11 -9.34 8.76
CA VAL A 216 17.06 -8.28 9.13
C VAL A 216 18.42 -8.90 9.45
N ASP A 217 19.50 -8.28 8.96
CA ASP A 217 20.87 -8.81 9.08
C ASP A 217 21.34 -8.99 10.52
N THR A 218 20.85 -8.17 11.45
CA THR A 218 21.19 -8.22 12.87
C THR A 218 20.40 -9.27 13.66
N TRP A 219 19.39 -9.93 13.05
CA TRP A 219 18.65 -11.00 13.73
C TRP A 219 19.52 -12.24 13.96
N PRO A 220 19.31 -12.98 15.07
CA PRO A 220 19.95 -14.28 15.26
C PRO A 220 19.62 -15.24 14.11
N GLU A 221 20.57 -16.10 13.72
CA GLU A 221 20.39 -17.06 12.62
C GLU A 221 19.13 -17.94 12.76
N PRO A 222 18.76 -18.45 13.96
CA PRO A 222 17.51 -19.19 14.12
C PRO A 222 16.26 -18.38 13.75
N ASP A 223 16.25 -17.08 14.04
CA ASP A 223 15.14 -16.20 13.69
C ASP A 223 15.10 -15.91 12.19
N LYS A 224 16.28 -15.76 11.55
CA LYS A 224 16.37 -15.60 10.09
C LYS A 224 15.78 -16.80 9.37
N GLN A 225 16.18 -18.01 9.76
CA GLN A 225 15.67 -19.26 9.18
C GLN A 225 14.17 -19.41 9.41
N ALA A 226 13.70 -19.18 10.64
CA ALA A 226 12.28 -19.28 10.96
C ALA A 226 11.42 -18.28 10.16
N PHE A 227 11.95 -17.09 9.84
CA PHE A 227 11.26 -16.12 9.00
C PHE A 227 11.17 -16.59 7.55
N LEU A 228 12.27 -17.10 6.99
CA LEU A 228 12.32 -17.61 5.63
C LEU A 228 11.37 -18.82 5.46
N GLU A 229 11.34 -19.73 6.42
CA GLU A 229 10.39 -20.85 6.44
C GLU A 229 8.94 -20.35 6.47
N TYR A 230 8.64 -19.34 7.29
CA TYR A 230 7.32 -18.74 7.35
C TYR A 230 6.90 -18.11 6.02
N GLN A 231 7.78 -17.37 5.35
CA GLN A 231 7.54 -16.82 4.02
C GLN A 231 7.38 -17.91 2.95
N GLY A 232 8.19 -18.98 3.02
CA GLY A 232 8.17 -20.09 2.07
C GLY A 232 6.86 -20.87 2.09
N HIS A 233 6.25 -21.07 3.28
CA HIS A 233 4.97 -21.79 3.41
C HIS A 233 3.79 -21.12 2.70
N ALA A 234 3.82 -19.81 2.43
CA ALA A 234 2.81 -19.15 1.60
C ALA A 234 3.02 -19.38 0.10
N ALA A 235 4.27 -19.51 -0.36
CA ALA A 235 4.56 -19.73 -1.78
C ALA A 235 4.08 -21.11 -2.28
N MET A 236 4.00 -22.12 -1.41
CA MET A 236 3.55 -23.47 -1.77
C MET A 236 2.04 -23.58 -2.10
N ARG A 237 1.22 -22.55 -1.84
CA ARG A 237 -0.20 -22.55 -2.27
C ARG A 237 -0.44 -21.95 -3.64
N THR A 238 0.47 -21.11 -4.12
CA THR A 238 0.38 -20.52 -5.46
C THR A 238 0.73 -21.50 -6.58
N ASP A 239 1.57 -22.51 -6.31
CA ASP A 239 1.96 -23.52 -7.32
C ASP A 239 0.91 -24.62 -7.56
N SER A 240 -0.13 -24.69 -6.73
CA SER A 240 -1.25 -25.64 -6.88
C SER A 240 -2.17 -25.33 -8.08
N TRP A 241 -1.94 -24.24 -8.82
CA TRP A 241 -2.80 -23.77 -9.93
C TRP A 241 -2.20 -23.97 -11.32
N LEU A 242 -1.01 -24.57 -11.44
CA LEU A 242 -0.40 -24.95 -12.74
C LEU A 242 -0.64 -26.42 -13.11
N SER A 243 -1.65 -27.06 -12.54
CA SER A 243 -2.04 -28.42 -12.89
C SER A 243 -3.56 -28.58 -12.87
N GLN A 244 -4.23 -27.93 -13.82
CA GLN A 244 -5.50 -28.34 -14.42
C GLN A 244 -5.85 -27.49 -15.64
#